data_AF-A0A9E6PQP6-F1
#
_entry.id   AF-A0A9E6PQP6-F1
#
_cell.length_a   1.000
_cell.length_b   1.000
_cell.length_c   1.000
_cell.angle_alpha   90.00
_cell.angle_beta   90.00
_cell.angle_gamma   90.00
#
_symmetry.space_group_name_H-M   'P 1'
#
loop_
_entity.id
_entity.type
_entity.pdbx_description
1 polymer ?
#
loop_
_entity_poly.entity_id
_entity_poly.type
_entity_poly.pdbx_seq_one_letter_code
_entity_poly.pdbx_strand_id
1 'polypeptide(L)'
;MQPLKTLLAISAVLIAGCASQPPVPPPQYPGLEKSDKIAIQDLRPHSESEKEIFSLLITSDAYAIYRVADTATKPTGPRLLAHRAYETLPELNNQPSIKVLHFVAYSNLQSQLRKNSLLAGFTGPIGVALLADKTFPSADVLTTQIDSQSLDKTEGKEEYTRAYFTAEENPKKSPVNLIYIDTEMLGKRVTTRCLVPPIASKPYLYLVEAYDMCISNHLALYQAKTPSKNTAAN
;
A
#
# COMPACT_ATOMS: atom_id res chain seq x y z
N MET A 1 -57.59 -26.78 -6.24
CA MET A 1 -56.52 -26.25 -5.36
C MET A 1 -55.15 -26.66 -5.90
N GLN A 2 -54.69 -26.04 -6.99
CA GLN A 2 -53.42 -26.39 -7.65
C GLN A 2 -52.61 -25.23 -8.26
N PRO A 3 -52.99 -23.92 -8.24
CA PRO A 3 -52.13 -22.89 -8.81
C PRO A 3 -51.12 -22.29 -7.81
N LEU A 4 -51.28 -22.52 -6.50
CA LEU A 4 -50.48 -21.86 -5.47
C LEU A 4 -49.09 -22.51 -5.26
N LYS A 5 -48.94 -23.79 -5.60
CA LYS A 5 -47.68 -24.53 -5.39
C LYS A 5 -46.64 -24.28 -6.49
N THR A 6 -47.10 -23.93 -7.70
CA THR A 6 -46.22 -23.60 -8.83
C THR A 6 -45.62 -22.20 -8.73
N LEU A 7 -46.31 -21.26 -8.06
CA LEU A 7 -45.81 -19.89 -7.88
C LEU A 7 -44.62 -19.81 -6.91
N LEU A 8 -44.60 -20.66 -5.87
CA LEU A 8 -43.51 -20.70 -4.88
C LEU A 8 -42.21 -21.29 -5.44
N ALA A 9 -42.30 -22.22 -6.40
CA ALA A 9 -41.13 -22.86 -7.00
C ALA A 9 -40.36 -21.91 -7.96
N ILE A 10 -41.07 -20.97 -8.59
CA ILE A 10 -40.46 -20.00 -9.53
C ILE A 10 -39.75 -18.87 -8.76
N SER A 11 -40.22 -18.53 -7.55
CA SER A 11 -39.60 -17.47 -6.74
C SER A 11 -38.26 -17.88 -6.12
N ALA A 12 -38.01 -19.18 -5.91
CA ALA A 12 -36.74 -19.68 -5.36
C ALA A 12 -35.59 -19.72 -6.39
N VAL A 13 -35.88 -19.79 -7.68
CA VAL A 13 -34.85 -19.81 -8.75
C VAL A 13 -34.35 -18.41 -9.10
N LEU A 14 -35.11 -17.36 -8.77
CA LEU A 14 -34.73 -15.97 -9.06
C LEU A 14 -33.76 -15.35 -8.05
N ILE A 15 -33.46 -16.02 -6.92
CA ILE A 15 -32.54 -15.51 -5.88
C ILE A 15 -31.11 -16.06 -6.05
N ALA A 16 -30.91 -17.03 -6.94
CA ALA A 16 -29.56 -17.57 -7.25
C ALA A 16 -28.73 -16.65 -8.18
N GLY A 17 -29.29 -15.49 -8.57
CA GLY A 17 -28.68 -14.53 -9.49
C GLY A 17 -27.95 -13.36 -8.82
N CYS A 18 -27.55 -13.46 -7.54
CA CYS A 18 -26.58 -12.50 -7.00
C CYS A 18 -25.28 -12.69 -7.77
N ALA A 19 -25.02 -11.80 -8.71
CA ALA A 19 -23.81 -11.69 -9.50
C ALA A 19 -22.59 -11.59 -8.57
N SER A 20 -22.07 -12.75 -8.17
CA SER A 20 -20.70 -12.87 -7.67
C SER A 20 -19.83 -12.75 -8.91
N GLN A 21 -19.41 -11.52 -9.23
CA GLN A 21 -18.27 -11.37 -10.12
C GLN A 21 -17.15 -12.23 -9.53
N PRO A 22 -16.55 -13.14 -10.32
CA PRO A 22 -15.46 -13.95 -9.82
C PRO A 22 -14.37 -13.02 -9.31
N PRO A 23 -13.76 -13.30 -8.14
CA PRO A 23 -12.72 -12.44 -7.59
C PRO A 23 -11.61 -12.32 -8.63
N VAL A 24 -11.34 -11.08 -9.05
CA VAL A 24 -10.22 -10.82 -9.96
C VAL A 24 -8.95 -11.29 -9.23
N PRO A 25 -8.07 -12.09 -9.86
CA PRO A 25 -6.84 -12.48 -9.22
C PRO A 25 -5.89 -11.28 -9.11
N PRO A 26 -5.06 -11.18 -8.06
CA PRO A 26 -4.01 -10.16 -8.00
C PRO A 26 -3.10 -10.21 -9.23
N PRO A 27 -2.54 -9.07 -9.68
CA PRO A 27 -1.62 -9.06 -10.80
C PRO A 27 -0.36 -9.87 -10.51
N GLN A 28 0.17 -10.50 -11.55
CA GLN A 28 1.42 -11.26 -11.48
C GLN A 28 2.58 -10.39 -11.98
N TYR A 29 3.74 -10.54 -11.36
CA TYR A 29 4.98 -9.87 -11.73
C TYR A 29 5.96 -10.94 -12.26
N PRO A 30 6.00 -11.19 -13.58
CA PRO A 30 6.89 -12.18 -14.16
C PRO A 30 8.33 -11.65 -14.17
N GLY A 31 9.32 -12.55 -14.29
CA GLY A 31 10.71 -12.12 -14.45
C GLY A 31 11.41 -11.74 -13.15
N LEU A 32 10.80 -11.99 -11.98
CA LEU A 32 11.40 -11.70 -10.68
C LEU A 32 12.82 -12.29 -10.61
N GLU A 33 13.01 -13.53 -11.05
CA GLU A 33 14.27 -14.25 -11.05
C GLU A 33 15.45 -13.47 -11.66
N LYS A 34 15.20 -12.57 -12.62
CA LYS A 34 16.25 -11.72 -13.24
C LYS A 34 16.93 -10.77 -12.25
N SER A 35 16.27 -10.49 -11.14
CA SER A 35 16.75 -9.61 -10.07
C SER A 35 17.28 -10.37 -8.84
N ASP A 36 17.39 -11.70 -8.89
CA ASP A 36 17.93 -12.51 -7.77
C ASP A 36 19.40 -12.18 -7.46
N LYS A 37 20.13 -11.61 -8.43
CA LYS A 37 21.50 -11.14 -8.24
C LYS A 37 21.60 -9.87 -7.37
N ILE A 38 20.49 -9.15 -7.14
CA ILE A 38 20.47 -7.94 -6.31
C ILE A 38 20.42 -8.36 -4.84
N ALA A 39 21.49 -8.09 -4.10
CA ALA A 39 21.57 -8.32 -2.67
C ALA A 39 20.73 -7.27 -1.90
N ILE A 40 19.62 -7.72 -1.34
CA ILE A 40 18.80 -6.92 -0.42
C ILE A 40 19.38 -7.05 0.98
N GLN A 41 19.86 -5.94 1.54
CA GLN A 41 20.20 -5.83 2.95
C GLN A 41 18.99 -5.24 3.67
N ASP A 42 18.18 -6.10 4.26
CA ASP A 42 17.02 -5.68 5.05
C ASP A 42 17.49 -5.22 6.44
N LEU A 43 17.48 -3.91 6.65
CA LEU A 43 17.86 -3.24 7.90
C LEU A 43 16.63 -2.64 8.61
N ARG A 44 15.42 -3.00 8.16
CA ARG A 44 14.18 -2.50 8.76
C ARG A 44 14.03 -2.97 10.20
N PRO A 45 13.37 -2.17 11.06
CA PRO A 45 12.85 -2.68 12.32
C PRO A 45 11.98 -3.92 12.05
N HIS A 46 12.20 -5.01 12.79
CA HIS A 46 11.51 -6.28 12.53
C HIS A 46 9.98 -6.14 12.55
N SER A 47 9.47 -5.27 13.43
CA SER A 47 8.05 -4.94 13.54
C SER A 47 7.44 -4.49 12.22
N GLU A 48 8.19 -3.83 11.33
CA GLU A 48 7.68 -3.36 10.03
C GLU A 48 7.24 -4.50 9.10
N SER A 49 7.79 -5.70 9.29
CA SER A 49 7.40 -6.89 8.53
C SER A 49 6.12 -7.56 9.05
N GLU A 50 5.67 -7.19 10.25
CA GLU A 50 4.56 -7.80 10.96
C GLU A 50 3.27 -6.97 10.88
N LYS A 51 2.14 -7.68 10.98
CA LYS A 51 0.82 -7.05 11.06
C LYS A 51 0.59 -6.50 12.47
N GLU A 52 0.10 -5.27 12.55
CA GLU A 52 -0.35 -4.66 13.81
C GLU A 52 -1.70 -3.99 13.60
N ILE A 53 -2.64 -4.18 14.52
CA ILE A 53 -3.90 -3.41 14.55
C ILE A 53 -3.80 -2.45 15.72
N PHE A 54 -3.55 -1.17 15.45
CA PHE A 54 -3.24 -0.23 16.52
C PHE A 54 -4.43 0.05 17.45
N SER A 55 -5.66 0.09 16.91
CA SER A 55 -6.86 0.13 17.75
C SER A 55 -8.14 -0.25 17.01
N LEU A 56 -9.01 -0.96 17.72
CA LEU A 56 -10.40 -1.24 17.32
C LEU A 56 -11.42 -0.35 18.05
N LEU A 57 -10.99 0.48 19.00
CA LEU A 57 -11.87 1.36 19.78
C LEU A 57 -12.14 2.65 19.01
N ILE A 58 -13.41 2.94 18.71
CA ILE A 58 -13.80 4.11 17.90
C ILE A 58 -13.33 5.45 18.47
N THR A 59 -13.22 5.54 19.79
CA THR A 59 -12.75 6.72 20.54
C THR A 59 -11.24 6.89 20.52
N SER A 60 -10.48 5.88 20.09
CA SER A 60 -9.02 5.94 19.99
C SER A 60 -8.59 6.70 18.74
N ASP A 61 -7.52 7.48 18.87
CA ASP A 61 -6.85 8.14 17.75
C ASP A 61 -6.23 7.16 16.75
N ALA A 62 -5.92 5.94 17.21
CA ALA A 62 -5.41 4.87 16.35
C ALA A 62 -6.52 4.00 15.74
N TYR A 63 -7.79 4.38 15.90
CA TYR A 63 -8.93 3.59 15.45
C TYR A 63 -8.85 3.28 13.95
N ALA A 64 -8.99 2.00 13.61
CA ALA A 64 -9.04 1.51 12.23
C ALA A 64 -7.80 1.85 11.40
N ILE A 65 -6.67 1.97 12.08
CA ILE A 65 -5.34 2.04 11.50
C ILE A 65 -4.66 0.70 11.75
N TYR A 66 -4.04 0.14 10.72
CA TYR A 66 -3.25 -1.08 10.86
C TYR A 66 -2.00 -1.04 9.98
N ARG A 67 -0.93 -1.66 10.49
CA ARG A 67 0.26 -1.99 9.72
C ARG A 67 0.04 -3.30 8.98
N VAL A 68 0.43 -3.34 7.72
CA VAL A 68 0.26 -4.50 6.86
C VAL A 68 1.53 -5.36 6.90
N ALA A 69 1.38 -6.66 7.10
CA ALA A 69 2.50 -7.59 7.04
C ALA A 69 3.05 -7.73 5.62
N ASP A 70 4.35 -8.01 5.49
CA ASP A 70 4.99 -8.27 4.19
C ASP A 70 4.36 -9.45 3.44
N THR A 71 3.86 -10.44 4.19
CA THR A 71 3.22 -11.65 3.64
C THR A 71 1.83 -11.40 3.06
N ALA A 72 1.28 -10.18 3.18
CA ALA A 72 -0.01 -9.82 2.60
C ALA A 72 0.02 -9.72 1.07
N THR A 73 1.21 -9.64 0.45
CA THR A 73 1.38 -9.61 -0.99
C THR A 73 2.37 -10.66 -1.48
N LYS A 74 2.22 -11.06 -2.74
CA LYS A 74 3.20 -11.87 -3.46
C LYS A 74 3.45 -11.22 -4.83
N PRO A 75 4.68 -10.75 -5.12
CA PRO A 75 5.86 -10.70 -4.26
C PRO A 75 5.71 -9.78 -3.03
N THR A 76 6.64 -9.89 -2.07
CA THR A 76 6.74 -8.92 -0.96
C THR A 76 7.19 -7.56 -1.48
N GLY A 77 6.94 -6.50 -0.71
CA GLY A 77 7.36 -5.13 -1.05
C GLY A 77 8.86 -5.00 -1.38
N PRO A 78 9.78 -5.41 -0.49
CA PRO A 78 11.21 -5.39 -0.76
C PRO A 78 11.62 -6.21 -1.98
N ARG A 79 10.97 -7.35 -2.22
CA ARG A 79 11.27 -8.19 -3.38
C ARG A 79 10.85 -7.53 -4.69
N LEU A 80 9.70 -6.86 -4.70
CA LEU A 80 9.22 -6.06 -5.83
C LEU A 80 10.13 -4.85 -6.06
N LEU A 81 10.56 -4.18 -4.98
CA LEU A 81 11.50 -3.06 -5.03
C LEU A 81 12.80 -3.47 -5.74
N ALA A 82 13.42 -4.59 -5.33
CA ALA A 82 14.65 -5.05 -5.97
C ALA A 82 14.47 -5.38 -7.45
N HIS A 83 13.32 -5.94 -7.81
CA HIS A 83 12.99 -6.21 -9.21
C HIS A 83 12.85 -4.93 -10.03
N ARG A 84 12.06 -3.95 -9.55
CA ARG A 84 11.90 -2.68 -10.24
C ARG A 84 13.17 -1.85 -10.27
N ALA A 85 13.96 -1.87 -9.21
CA ALA A 85 15.26 -1.22 -9.17
C ALA A 85 16.21 -1.82 -10.22
N TYR A 86 16.24 -3.14 -10.36
CA TYR A 86 16.99 -3.82 -11.42
C TYR A 86 16.55 -3.39 -12.83
N GLU A 87 15.24 -3.23 -13.06
CA GLU A 87 14.70 -2.80 -14.35
C GLU A 87 14.99 -1.33 -14.67
N THR A 88 15.06 -0.47 -13.65
CA THR A 88 15.08 1.00 -13.82
C THR A 88 16.44 1.65 -13.60
N LEU A 89 17.36 1.00 -12.89
CA LEU A 89 18.69 1.52 -12.56
C LEU A 89 19.76 0.58 -13.12
N PRO A 90 20.18 0.76 -14.39
CA PRO A 90 21.20 -0.08 -15.02
C PRO A 90 22.52 -0.16 -14.22
N GLU A 91 22.83 0.86 -13.43
CA GLU A 91 24.02 0.94 -12.57
C GLU A 91 24.03 -0.16 -11.49
N LEU A 92 22.86 -0.66 -11.07
CA LEU A 92 22.78 -1.79 -10.13
C LEU A 92 23.33 -3.09 -10.71
N ASN A 93 23.54 -3.19 -12.03
CA ASN A 93 24.26 -4.33 -12.60
C ASN A 93 25.72 -4.41 -12.12
N ASN A 94 26.33 -3.26 -11.81
CA ASN A 94 27.72 -3.18 -11.37
C ASN A 94 27.85 -3.19 -9.84
N GLN A 95 26.83 -2.67 -9.14
CA GLN A 95 26.76 -2.63 -7.68
C GLN A 95 25.40 -3.19 -7.23
N PRO A 96 25.22 -4.52 -7.23
CA PRO A 96 23.92 -5.14 -7.05
C PRO A 96 23.55 -5.20 -5.57
N SER A 97 23.44 -4.06 -4.89
CA SER A 97 23.03 -4.01 -3.49
C SER A 97 22.07 -2.86 -3.21
N ILE A 98 21.03 -3.19 -2.44
CA ILE A 98 20.02 -2.25 -1.95
C ILE A 98 19.95 -2.45 -0.45
N LYS A 99 20.22 -1.40 0.33
CA LYS A 99 19.88 -1.40 1.75
C LYS A 99 18.47 -0.87 1.90
N VAL A 100 17.62 -1.61 2.61
CA VAL A 100 16.25 -1.20 2.91
C VAL A 100 16.21 -0.88 4.39
N LEU A 101 16.02 0.40 4.73
CA LEU A 101 15.99 0.89 6.11
C LEU A 101 14.55 0.98 6.63
N HIS A 102 13.61 1.33 5.75
CA HIS A 102 12.18 1.25 6.02
C HIS A 102 11.45 0.77 4.76
N PHE A 103 10.51 -0.15 4.96
CA PHE A 103 9.54 -0.53 3.94
C PHE A 103 8.31 -1.00 4.69
N VAL A 104 7.39 -0.08 4.91
CA VAL A 104 6.22 -0.32 5.76
C VAL A 104 4.98 0.29 5.12
N ALA A 105 3.87 -0.43 5.23
CA ALA A 105 2.59 -0.01 4.70
C ALA A 105 1.57 0.06 5.82
N TYR A 106 0.88 1.19 5.89
CA TYR A 106 -0.23 1.42 6.81
C TYR A 106 -1.50 1.58 6.01
N SER A 107 -2.59 0.99 6.49
CA SER A 107 -3.92 1.29 5.99
C SER A 107 -4.65 2.15 7.01
N ASN A 108 -5.25 3.25 6.55
CA ASN A 108 -6.06 4.12 7.37
C ASN A 108 -7.50 4.13 6.84
N LEU A 109 -8.39 3.51 7.61
CA LEU A 109 -9.83 3.45 7.33
C LEU A 109 -10.64 4.36 8.27
N GLN A 110 -9.97 5.11 9.14
CA GLN A 110 -10.57 5.85 10.25
C GLN A 110 -11.67 6.80 9.80
N SER A 111 -11.41 7.58 8.74
CA SER A 111 -12.36 8.57 8.23
C SER A 111 -13.66 7.94 7.70
N GLN A 112 -13.60 6.70 7.21
CA GLN A 112 -14.76 6.01 6.65
C GLN A 112 -15.55 5.26 7.71
N LEU A 113 -14.85 4.60 8.65
CA LEU A 113 -15.52 3.84 9.71
C LEU A 113 -16.11 4.75 10.78
N ARG A 114 -15.50 5.91 11.06
CA ARG A 114 -16.13 6.92 11.94
C ARG A 114 -17.38 7.55 11.30
N LYS A 115 -17.45 7.65 9.97
CA LYS A 115 -18.65 8.11 9.25
C LYS A 115 -19.75 7.05 9.20
N ASN A 116 -19.38 5.78 9.16
CA ASN A 116 -20.28 4.64 9.02
C ASN A 116 -20.11 3.71 10.22
N SER A 117 -20.71 4.05 11.36
CA SER A 117 -20.58 3.33 12.65
C SER A 117 -21.26 1.96 12.69
N LEU A 118 -21.27 1.19 11.60
CA LEU A 118 -21.81 -0.17 11.55
C LEU A 118 -20.75 -1.18 11.06
N LEU A 119 -20.29 -1.99 12.03
CA LEU A 119 -19.98 -3.43 11.94
C LEU A 119 -19.20 -3.92 10.71
N ALA A 120 -17.88 -4.01 10.81
CA ALA A 120 -17.07 -4.94 10.00
C ALA A 120 -15.72 -5.20 10.68
N GLY A 121 -15.52 -6.40 11.22
CA GLY A 121 -14.23 -6.84 11.75
C GLY A 121 -13.18 -6.93 10.64
N PHE A 122 -12.13 -6.12 10.74
CA PHE A 122 -11.03 -6.09 9.76
C PHE A 122 -9.95 -7.12 10.10
N THR A 123 -10.18 -8.39 9.75
CA THR A 123 -9.14 -9.42 9.81
C THR A 123 -9.20 -10.34 8.59
N GLY A 124 -8.63 -9.89 7.46
CA GLY A 124 -8.32 -10.77 6.32
C GLY A 124 -9.07 -10.42 5.02
N PRO A 125 -9.01 -11.30 4.00
CA PRO A 125 -9.60 -11.07 2.68
C PRO A 125 -11.11 -10.79 2.72
N ILE A 126 -11.77 -11.11 3.83
CA ILE A 126 -13.18 -10.85 4.11
C ILE A 126 -13.46 -9.36 4.38
N GLY A 127 -12.48 -8.57 4.87
CA GLY A 127 -12.64 -7.12 5.03
C GLY A 127 -12.84 -6.37 3.71
N VAL A 128 -12.37 -6.94 2.60
CA VAL A 128 -12.57 -6.43 1.24
C VAL A 128 -14.03 -6.62 0.80
N ALA A 129 -14.69 -7.71 1.21
CA ALA A 129 -16.06 -8.02 0.79
C ALA A 129 -17.09 -7.04 1.37
N LEU A 130 -16.86 -6.48 2.56
CA LEU A 130 -17.78 -5.50 3.18
C LEU A 130 -17.61 -4.06 2.62
N LEU A 131 -16.57 -3.84 1.81
CA LEU A 131 -16.34 -2.58 1.09
C LEU A 131 -16.66 -2.67 -0.40
N ALA A 132 -16.95 -3.87 -0.93
CA ALA A 132 -17.16 -4.11 -2.35
C ALA A 132 -18.34 -3.32 -2.95
N ASP A 133 -19.36 -3.02 -2.13
CA ASP A 133 -20.54 -2.24 -2.56
C ASP A 133 -20.40 -0.72 -2.34
N LYS A 134 -19.25 -0.23 -1.83
CA LYS A 134 -19.01 1.19 -1.59
C LYS A 134 -18.05 1.77 -2.61
N THR A 135 -18.55 2.66 -3.46
CA THR A 135 -17.71 3.51 -4.30
C THR A 135 -17.05 4.58 -3.44
N PHE A 136 -15.72 4.50 -3.32
CA PHE A 136 -14.96 5.52 -2.63
C PHE A 136 -14.53 6.62 -3.61
N PRO A 137 -14.44 7.88 -3.15
CA PRO A 137 -13.91 8.93 -3.99
C PRO A 137 -12.45 8.63 -4.35
N SER A 138 -12.18 8.62 -5.66
CA SER A 138 -10.82 8.41 -6.17
C SER A 138 -10.01 9.70 -6.19
N ALA A 139 -8.68 9.54 -6.13
CA ALA A 139 -7.68 10.59 -6.26
C ALA A 139 -6.36 10.01 -6.81
N ASP A 140 -5.39 10.88 -7.08
CA ASP A 140 -4.06 10.49 -7.56
C ASP A 140 -3.15 10.02 -6.41
N VAL A 141 -2.13 9.23 -6.76
CA VAL A 141 -1.08 8.83 -5.83
C VAL A 141 -0.17 10.01 -5.56
N LEU A 142 0.02 10.36 -4.29
CA LEU A 142 0.91 11.43 -3.87
C LEU A 142 2.18 10.85 -3.25
N THR A 143 3.34 11.09 -3.86
CA THR A 143 4.64 10.70 -3.28
C THR A 143 5.42 11.95 -2.89
N THR A 144 5.88 11.98 -1.65
CA THR A 144 6.65 13.08 -1.07
C THR A 144 7.97 12.54 -0.55
N GLN A 145 9.06 13.24 -0.85
CA GLN A 145 10.34 12.97 -0.19
C GLN A 145 10.28 13.55 1.23
N ILE A 146 10.69 12.75 2.22
CA ILE A 146 10.64 13.12 3.63
C ILE A 146 12.02 12.92 4.26
N ASP A 147 12.21 13.47 5.46
CA ASP A 147 13.38 13.16 6.27
C ASP A 147 13.23 11.77 6.88
N SER A 148 14.22 10.91 6.68
CA SER A 148 14.28 9.57 7.26
C SER A 148 14.13 9.57 8.79
N GLN A 149 14.72 10.58 9.47
CA GLN A 149 14.64 10.65 10.93
C GLN A 149 13.21 10.82 11.46
N SER A 150 12.26 11.22 10.62
CA SER A 150 10.85 11.30 11.00
C SER A 150 10.24 9.91 11.26
N LEU A 151 10.78 8.87 10.63
CA LEU A 151 10.38 7.48 10.89
C LEU A 151 10.90 7.04 12.24
N ASP A 152 12.21 7.15 12.50
CA ASP A 152 12.82 6.76 13.78
C ASP A 152 12.12 7.40 15.00
N LYS A 153 11.69 8.66 14.88
CA LYS A 153 11.02 9.41 15.95
C LYS A 153 9.64 8.89 16.33
N THR A 154 8.97 8.19 15.42
CA THR A 154 7.58 7.73 15.60
C THR A 154 7.50 6.24 15.90
N GLU A 155 8.61 5.56 16.23
CA GLU A 155 8.58 4.16 16.60
C GLU A 155 7.80 3.89 17.90
N GLY A 156 7.22 2.69 18.00
CA GLY A 156 6.50 2.25 19.21
C GLY A 156 5.10 2.85 19.32
N LYS A 157 4.83 3.55 20.43
CA LYS A 157 3.46 3.97 20.78
C LYS A 157 2.86 4.99 19.81
N GLU A 158 3.68 5.78 19.13
CA GLU A 158 3.21 6.83 18.21
C GLU A 158 3.22 6.38 16.75
N GLU A 159 3.52 5.12 16.46
CA GLU A 159 3.71 4.64 15.10
C GLU A 159 2.46 4.79 14.24
N TYR A 160 1.28 4.66 14.84
CA TYR A 160 0.01 4.85 14.16
C TYR A 160 -0.14 6.24 13.53
N THR A 161 0.59 7.25 14.03
CA THR A 161 0.56 8.61 13.47
C THR A 161 1.20 8.68 12.08
N ARG A 162 2.06 7.72 11.71
CA ARG A 162 2.58 7.55 10.34
C ARG A 162 1.46 7.29 9.33
N ALA A 163 0.30 6.82 9.77
CA ALA A 163 -0.85 6.60 8.90
C ALA A 163 -1.75 7.85 8.75
N TYR A 164 -1.36 9.00 9.31
CA TYR A 164 -2.11 10.24 9.17
C TYR A 164 -1.85 10.94 7.83
N PHE A 165 -2.83 11.73 7.43
CA PHE A 165 -2.81 12.55 6.23
C PHE A 165 -3.55 13.86 6.47
N THR A 166 -3.17 14.90 5.75
CA THR A 166 -3.82 16.21 5.89
C THR A 166 -5.09 16.31 5.05
N ALA A 167 -5.88 17.36 5.26
CA ALA A 167 -7.07 17.62 4.46
C ALA A 167 -6.72 17.99 3.01
N GLU A 168 -5.54 18.57 2.78
CA GLU A 168 -5.03 18.91 1.45
C GLU A 168 -4.64 17.64 0.69
N GLU A 169 -4.05 16.67 1.39
CA GLU A 169 -3.62 15.39 0.82
C GLU A 169 -4.79 14.46 0.46
N ASN A 170 -5.87 14.51 1.24
CA ASN A 170 -7.05 13.67 1.03
C ASN A 170 -8.34 14.42 1.41
N PRO A 171 -8.77 15.40 0.59
CA PRO A 171 -9.90 16.29 0.92
C PRO A 171 -11.22 15.54 1.05
N LYS A 172 -11.36 14.42 0.32
CA LYS A 172 -12.55 13.58 0.34
C LYS A 172 -12.54 12.57 1.50
N LYS A 173 -11.45 12.52 2.27
CA LYS A 173 -11.22 11.61 3.39
C LYS A 173 -11.49 10.15 3.00
N SER A 174 -11.04 9.75 1.82
CA SER A 174 -11.11 8.37 1.33
C SER A 174 -10.22 7.46 2.19
N PRO A 175 -10.48 6.15 2.23
CA PRO A 175 -9.53 5.22 2.86
C PRO A 175 -8.22 5.25 2.07
N VAL A 176 -7.07 5.16 2.74
CA VAL A 176 -5.76 5.28 2.07
C VAL A 176 -4.79 4.23 2.56
N ASN A 177 -3.87 3.84 1.69
CA ASN A 177 -2.64 3.15 2.08
C ASN A 177 -1.48 4.14 2.06
N LEU A 178 -0.75 4.21 3.16
CA LEU A 178 0.44 5.05 3.31
C LEU A 178 1.65 4.13 3.35
N ILE A 179 2.50 4.25 2.33
CA ILE A 179 3.66 3.38 2.14
C ILE A 179 4.91 4.24 2.29
N TYR A 180 5.76 3.83 3.23
CA TYR A 180 7.06 4.46 3.44
C TYR A 180 8.14 3.56 2.85
N ILE A 181 9.04 4.17 2.09
CA ILE A 181 10.18 3.50 1.49
C ILE A 181 11.41 4.33 1.81
N ASP A 182 12.33 3.77 2.58
CA ASP A 182 13.64 4.33 2.87
C ASP A 182 14.71 3.34 2.44
N THR A 183 15.51 3.75 1.47
CA THR A 183 16.53 2.88 0.88
C THR A 183 17.83 3.63 0.70
N GLU A 184 18.92 2.89 0.68
CA GLU A 184 20.21 3.36 0.20
C GLU A 184 20.63 2.49 -0.98
N MET A 185 20.79 3.12 -2.15
CA MET A 185 21.21 2.49 -3.40
C MET A 185 22.21 3.40 -4.10
N LEU A 186 23.24 2.83 -4.72
CA LEU A 186 24.21 3.60 -5.51
C LEU A 186 24.85 4.77 -4.73
N GLY A 187 25.04 4.60 -3.42
CA GLY A 187 25.61 5.62 -2.52
C GLY A 187 24.67 6.79 -2.19
N LYS A 188 23.39 6.73 -2.57
CA LYS A 188 22.37 7.74 -2.27
C LYS A 188 21.30 7.13 -1.37
N ARG A 189 20.91 7.85 -0.32
CA ARG A 189 19.74 7.50 0.52
C ARG A 189 18.54 8.33 0.09
N VAL A 190 17.40 7.69 -0.09
CA VAL A 190 16.13 8.34 -0.42
C VAL A 190 15.05 7.79 0.50
N THR A 191 14.25 8.68 1.06
CA THR A 191 13.12 8.34 1.92
C THR A 191 11.87 9.00 1.37
N THR A 192 10.82 8.22 1.13
CA THR A 192 9.56 8.71 0.58
C THR A 192 8.37 8.23 1.39
N ARG A 193 7.37 9.10 1.51
CA ARG A 193 6.01 8.79 1.93
C ARG A 193 5.10 8.83 0.72
N CYS A 194 4.41 7.73 0.47
CA CYS A 194 3.50 7.57 -0.65
C CYS A 194 2.07 7.34 -0.14
N LEU A 195 1.17 8.27 -0.44
CA LEU A 195 -0.25 8.18 -0.14
C LEU A 195 -0.99 7.64 -1.36
N VAL A 196 -1.62 6.48 -1.17
CA VAL A 196 -2.37 5.76 -2.21
C VAL A 196 -3.84 5.73 -1.83
N PRO A 197 -4.68 6.59 -2.44
CA PRO A 197 -6.13 6.53 -2.30
C PRO A 197 -6.72 5.50 -3.28
N PRO A 198 -8.05 5.31 -3.30
CA PRO A 198 -8.71 4.57 -4.37
C PRO A 198 -8.44 5.25 -5.71
N ILE A 199 -8.21 4.48 -6.77
CA ILE A 199 -7.83 5.01 -8.08
C ILE A 199 -8.96 4.72 -9.06
N ALA A 200 -9.40 5.73 -9.82
CA ALA A 200 -10.56 5.63 -10.71
C ALA A 200 -10.42 4.50 -11.75
N SER A 201 -9.21 4.30 -12.28
CA SER A 201 -8.90 3.27 -13.27
C SER A 201 -8.67 1.87 -12.67
N LYS A 202 -8.65 1.75 -11.34
CA LYS A 202 -8.41 0.49 -10.62
C LYS A 202 -9.50 0.26 -9.56
N PRO A 203 -10.68 -0.24 -9.95
CA PRO A 203 -11.79 -0.49 -9.02
C PRO A 203 -11.42 -1.52 -7.93
N TYR A 204 -10.52 -2.45 -8.25
CA TYR A 204 -9.93 -3.42 -7.32
C TYR A 204 -8.44 -3.16 -7.22
N LEU A 205 -8.04 -2.13 -6.45
CA LEU A 205 -6.64 -1.82 -6.24
C LEU A 205 -6.01 -2.81 -5.24
N TYR A 206 -5.12 -3.68 -5.73
CA TYR A 206 -4.37 -4.58 -4.86
C TYR A 206 -3.20 -3.85 -4.21
N LEU A 207 -2.83 -4.24 -2.98
CA LEU A 207 -1.70 -3.63 -2.27
C LEU A 207 -0.38 -3.77 -3.04
N VAL A 208 -0.19 -4.86 -3.79
CA VAL A 208 1.00 -5.05 -4.63
C VAL A 208 1.09 -4.00 -5.76
N GLU A 209 -0.05 -3.53 -6.28
CA GLU A 209 -0.07 -2.43 -7.26
C GLU A 209 0.24 -1.09 -6.58
N ALA A 210 -0.25 -0.90 -5.35
CA ALA A 210 0.11 0.26 -4.54
C ALA A 210 1.62 0.30 -4.28
N TYR A 211 2.23 -0.84 -3.96
CA TYR A 211 3.70 -0.96 -3.87
C TYR A 211 4.36 -0.59 -5.19
N ASP A 212 3.90 -1.13 -6.32
CA ASP A 212 4.49 -0.86 -7.64
C ASP A 212 4.48 0.64 -8.00
N MET A 213 3.36 1.33 -7.74
CA MET A 213 3.24 2.77 -7.96
C MET A 213 4.19 3.57 -7.06
N CYS A 214 4.24 3.25 -5.76
CA CYS A 214 5.12 3.94 -4.82
C CYS A 214 6.60 3.67 -5.09
N ILE A 215 6.95 2.43 -5.44
CA ILE A 215 8.31 2.03 -5.83
C ILE A 215 8.74 2.78 -7.09
N SER A 216 7.88 2.88 -8.10
CA SER A 216 8.19 3.61 -9.34
C SER A 216 8.50 5.08 -9.05
N ASN A 217 7.67 5.75 -8.24
CA ASN A 217 7.89 7.14 -7.83
C ASN A 217 9.16 7.30 -6.98
N HIS A 218 9.44 6.35 -6.09
CA HIS A 218 10.64 6.35 -5.26
C HIS A 218 11.91 6.20 -6.11
N LEU A 219 11.93 5.28 -7.07
CA LEU A 219 13.08 5.02 -7.95
C LEU A 219 13.34 6.20 -8.90
N ALA A 220 12.32 6.94 -9.31
CA ALA A 220 12.48 8.16 -10.11
C ALA A 220 13.38 9.20 -9.41
N LEU A 221 13.37 9.25 -8.07
CA LEU A 221 14.23 10.16 -7.29
C LEU A 221 15.72 9.78 -7.35
N TYR A 222 16.06 8.53 -7.69
CA TYR A 222 17.45 8.11 -7.91
C TYR A 222 17.97 8.56 -9.27
N GLN A 223 17.11 8.63 -10.28
CA GLN A 223 17.45 9.07 -11.63
C GLN A 223 17.55 10.60 -11.75
N ALA A 224 16.88 11.34 -10.86
CA ALA A 224 17.01 12.80 -10.78
C ALA A 224 18.47 13.16 -10.45
N LYS A 225 19.22 13.62 -11.47
CA LYS A 225 20.60 14.07 -11.34
C LYS A 225 20.71 15.04 -10.16
N THR A 226 21.57 14.72 -9.20
CA THR A 226 22.09 15.71 -8.25
C THR A 226 22.60 16.88 -9.09
N PRO A 227 22.24 18.15 -8.78
CA PRO A 227 22.87 19.28 -9.45
C PRO A 227 24.38 19.10 -9.30
N SER A 228 25.09 18.99 -10.42
CA SER A 228 26.53 19.11 -10.43
C SER A 228 26.86 20.36 -9.64
N LYS A 229 27.63 20.21 -8.55
CA LYS A 229 28.36 21.33 -7.96
C LYS A 229 29.37 21.75 -9.03
N ASN A 230 28.90 22.50 -10.02
CA ASN A 230 29.75 23.20 -10.95
C ASN A 230 30.50 24.24 -10.12
N THR A 231 31.76 23.93 -9.89
CA THR A 231 32.89 24.84 -10.03
C THR A 231 32.46 26.23 -10.49
N ALA A 232 32.49 27.19 -9.57
CA ALA A 232 32.79 28.58 -9.89
C ALA A 232 33.94 28.97 -8.97
N ALA A 233 35.15 28.74 -9.47
CA ALA A 233 36.24 29.63 -9.17
C ALA A 233 35.96 30.94 -9.91
N ASN A 234 35.93 32.04 -9.17
CA ASN A 234 36.50 33.35 -9.48
C ASN A 234 36.44 34.20 -8.20
#